data_AF-A0A931R1P7-F1
#
_entry.id   AF-A0A931R1P7-F1
#
_cell.length_a   1.000
_cell.length_b   1.000
_cell.length_c   1.000
_cell.angle_alpha   90.00
_cell.angle_beta   90.00
_cell.angle_gamma   90.00
#
_symmetry.space_group_name_H-M   'P 1'
#
loop_
_entity.id
_entity.type
_entity.pdbx_description
1 polymer ?
#
loop_
_entity_poly.entity_id
_entity_poly.type
_entity_poly.pdbx_seq_one_letter_code
_entity_poly.pdbx_strand_id
1 'polypeptide(L)' 'MATLRRRNNRYYLDWRQDGKRHNKYVGKDKKLAELALKDLILYFRLPLSIDMPQYM' A
#
# COMPACT_ATOMS: atom_id res chain seq x y z
N MET A 1 -1.96 -7.37 -7.36
CA MET A 1 -0.98 -7.31 -6.24
C MET A 1 -0.90 -5.88 -5.78
N ALA A 2 -1.06 -5.65 -4.48
CA ALA A 2 -1.01 -4.31 -3.88
C ALA A 2 0.22 -4.22 -2.98
N THR A 3 0.91 -3.08 -3.04
CA THR A 3 2.18 -2.83 -2.36
C THR A 3 2.12 -1.53 -1.60
N LEU A 4 2.55 -1.56 -0.34
CA LEU A 4 2.75 -0.37 0.47
C LEU A 4 4.16 0.18 0.25
N ARG A 5 4.28 1.45 -0.12
CA ARG A 5 5.54 2.16 -0.32
C ARG A 5 5.67 3.31 0.66
N ARG A 6 6.86 3.53 1.21
CA ARG A 6 7.19 4.69 2.04
C ARG A 6 8.10 5.64 1.28
N ARG A 7 7.78 6.95 1.25
CA ARG A 7 8.59 8.00 0.63
C ARG A 7 8.51 9.27 1.47
N ASN A 8 9.63 9.85 1.89
CA ASN A 8 9.70 11.06 2.74
C ASN A 8 8.69 11.04 3.90
N ASN A 9 8.72 9.98 4.71
CA ASN A 9 7.81 9.77 5.85
C ASN A 9 6.32 9.76 5.53
N ARG A 10 5.96 9.54 4.26
CA ARG A 10 4.59 9.38 3.77
C ARG A 10 4.42 7.98 3.19
N TYR A 11 3.27 7.39 3.44
CA TYR A 11 2.89 6.08 2.98
C TYR A 11 1.95 6.19 1.78
N TYR A 12 2.22 5.35 0.78
CA TYR A 12 1.53 5.29 -0.50
C TYR A 12 1.17 3.84 -0.80
N LEU A 13 -0.06 3.59 -1.22
CA LEU A 13 -0.50 2.30 -1.75
C LEU A 13 -0.35 2.33 -3.25
N ASP A 14 0.43 1.42 -3.80
CA ASP A 14 0.60 1.20 -5.24
C ASP A 14 -0.01 -0.16 -5.57
N TRP A 15 -1.03 -0.20 -6.41
CA TRP A 15 -1.65 -1.46 -6.84
C TRP A 15 -2.03 -1.40 -8.31
N ARG A 16 -2.21 -2.58 -8.91
CA ARG A 16 -2.80 -2.72 -10.24
C ARG A 16 -4.19 -3.33 -10.11
N GLN A 17 -5.15 -2.71 -10.79
CA GLN A 17 -6.53 -3.16 -10.89
C GLN A 17 -7.00 -2.93 -12.33
N ASP A 18 -7.61 -3.95 -12.94
CA ASP A 18 -8.17 -3.87 -14.30
C ASP A 18 -7.17 -3.35 -15.36
N GLY A 19 -5.90 -3.77 -15.24
CA GLY A 19 -4.81 -3.33 -16.11
C GLY A 19 -4.30 -1.90 -15.86
N LYS A 20 -4.94 -1.15 -14.97
CA LYS A 20 -4.55 0.22 -14.61
C LYS A 20 -3.72 0.23 -13.33
N ARG A 21 -2.73 1.13 -13.29
CA ARG A 21 -1.92 1.38 -12.09
C ARG A 21 -2.55 2.48 -11.27
N HIS A 22 -2.77 2.19 -9.99
CA HIS A 22 -3.27 3.13 -9.02
C HIS A 22 -2.20 3.41 -7.97
N ASN A 23 -2.05 4.69 -7.61
CA ASN A 23 -1.19 5.13 -6.53
C ASN A 23 -1.99 6.07 -5.64
N LYS A 24 -2.18 5.70 -4.37
CA LYS A 24 -2.96 6.47 -3.40
C LYS A 24 -2.09 6.81 -2.20
N TYR A 25 -1.99 8.11 -1.89
CA TYR A 25 -1.43 8.56 -0.63
C TYR A 25 -2.37 8.17 0.52
N VAL A 26 -1.82 7.60 1.59
CA VAL A 26 -2.60 7.21 2.79
C VAL A 26 -2.36 8.17 3.94
N GLY A 27 -1.11 8.47 4.25
CA GLY A 27 -0.80 9.23 5.46
C GLY A 27 0.65 9.13 5.88
N LYS A 28 0.95 9.60 7.08
CA LYS A 28 2.28 9.54 7.69
C LYS A 28 2.41 8.37 8.67
N ASP A 29 1.28 7.83 9.12
CA ASP A 29 1.22 6.76 10.11
C ASP A 29 1.27 5.38 9.48
N LYS A 30 2.21 4.55 9.95
CA LYS A 30 2.41 3.18 9.46
C LYS A 30 1.15 2.32 9.67
N LYS A 31 0.57 2.36 10.86
CA LYS A 31 -0.59 1.53 11.23
C LYS A 31 -1.81 1.82 10.33
N LEU A 32 -2.05 3.10 10.02
CA LEU A 32 -3.14 3.49 9.11
C LEU A 32 -2.86 3.00 7.68
N ALA A 33 -1.61 3.05 7.25
CA ALA A 33 -1.21 2.55 5.94
C ALA A 33 -1.34 1.03 5.80
N GLU A 34 -0.99 0.27 6.83
CA GLU A 34 -1.18 -1.17 6.89
C GLU A 34 -2.66 -1.56 6.92
N LEU A 35 -3.48 -0.81 7.68
CA LEU A 35 -4.93 -1.02 7.71
C LEU A 35 -5.56 -0.76 6.33
N ALA A 36 -5.20 0.35 5.69
CA ALA A 36 -5.68 0.68 4.36
C ALA A 36 -5.23 -0.35 3.30
N LEU A 37 -4.03 -0.93 3.42
CA LEU A 37 -3.58 -2.02 2.55
C LEU A 37 -4.45 -3.27 2.70
N LYS A 38 -4.74 -3.67 3.95
CA LYS A 38 -5.59 -4.84 4.24
C LYS A 38 -7.00 -4.65 3.70
N ASP A 39 -7.58 -3.46 3.91
CA ASP A 39 -8.91 -3.10 3.43
C ASP A 39 -8.97 -3.17 1.89
N LEU A 40 -7.98 -2.59 1.21
CA LEU A 40 -7.84 -2.62 -0.23
C LEU A 40 -7.75 -4.05 -0.79
N ILE A 41 -7.00 -4.91 -0.10
CA ILE A 41 -6.80 -6.30 -0.51
C ILE A 41 -8.07 -7.12 -0.32
N LEU A 42 -8.78 -6.90 0.78
CA LEU A 42 -10.07 -7.53 1.02
C LEU A 42 -11.09 -7.12 -0.05
N TYR A 43 -11.16 -5.82 -0.35
CA TYR A 43 -12.12 -5.26 -1.30
C TYR A 43 -11.89 -5.74 -2.74
N PHE A 44 -10.64 -5.78 -3.20
CA PHE A 44 -10.30 -6.18 -4.58
C PHE A 44 -9.84 -7.64 -4.70
N ARG A 45 -9.85 -8.42 -3.61
CA ARG A 45 -9.35 -9.81 -3.57
C ARG A 45 -7.92 -9.96 -4.11
N LEU A 46 -7.07 -8.94 -3.89
CA LEU A 46 -5.73 -8.89 -4.48
C LEU A 46 -4.72 -9.67 -3.62
N PRO A 47 -3.71 -10.32 -4.23
CA PRO A 47 -2.61 -10.91 -3.46
C PRO A 47 -1.78 -9.82 -2.75
N LEU A 48 -1.43 -10.08 -1.50
CA LEU A 48 -0.76 -9.16 -0.57
C LEU A 48 0.76 -9.27 -0.66
N SER A 49 1.48 -8.15 -0.71
CA SER A 49 2.94 -8.13 -0.64
C SER A 49 3.41 -6.89 0.12
N ILE A 50 3.98 -7.11 1.31
CA ILE A 50 4.53 -6.06 2.16
C ILE A 50 6.03 -6.04 1.95
N ASP A 51 6.49 -5.13 1.10
CA ASP A 51 7.91 -4.86 0.91
C ASP A 51 8.24 -3.57 1.69
N MET A 52 8.77 -3.72 2.90
CA MET A 52 9.29 -2.59 3.68
C MET A 52 10.81 -2.54 3.53
N PRO A 53 11.40 -1.47 2.98
CA PRO A 53 12.82 -1.26 3.13
C PRO A 53 13.10 -0.92 4.60
N GLN A 54 13.76 -1.83 5.30
CA GLN A 54 14.38 -1.57 6.59
C GLN A 54 15.50 -0.55 6.38
N TYR A 55 15.26 0.70 6.76
CA TYR A 55 16.34 1.65 6.99
C TYR A 55 16.39 1.95 8.48
N MET A 56 17.53 1.56 9.05
CA MET A 56 18.07 1.97 10.36
C MET A 56 18.03 3.48 10.52
#